data_AF-A0A6V6ZGE7-F1
#
_entry.id   AF-A0A6V6ZGE7-F1
#
_cell.length_a   1.000
_cell.length_b   1.000
_cell.length_c   1.000
_cell.angle_alpha   90.00
_cell.angle_beta   90.00
_cell.angle_gamma   90.00
#
_symmetry.space_group_name_H-M   'P 1'
#
loop_
_entity.id
_entity.type
_entity.pdbx_description
1 polymer ?
#
loop_
_entity_poly.entity_id
_entity_poly.type
_entity_poly.pdbx_seq_one_letter_code
_entity_poly.pdbx_strand_id
1 'polypeptide(L)'
;MTRSFAYHAAMRAECRGPANLRGSVLGAVTLIAAICVFASPVPADAKPPLRDVKEIDNELYYIAVANEISEVCPSISGRRLKAIGVMWDLRSKANKLGYSDKEIRAYVESDSEKDRMRSKGEAYLAQNGVSYDNPTTFCALGQKEIERNSAIGVYLRAN
;
A
#
# COMPACT_ATOMS: atom_id res chain seq x y z
N MET A 1 10.67 23.23 4.37
CA MET A 1 9.58 22.46 5.01
C MET A 1 8.27 22.73 4.26
N THR A 2 8.08 22.03 3.13
CA THR A 2 6.99 22.25 2.18
C THR A 2 5.77 21.41 2.55
N ARG A 3 4.87 22.03 3.31
CA ARG A 3 3.38 22.06 3.27
C ARG A 3 2.51 20.84 2.88
N SER A 4 3.00 19.71 2.38
CA SER A 4 2.16 18.53 2.08
C SER A 4 1.98 17.61 3.30
N PHE A 5 2.96 17.62 4.22
CA PHE A 5 3.03 16.68 5.36
C PHE A 5 2.09 17.00 6.54
N ALA A 6 1.53 18.22 6.62
CA ALA A 6 0.73 18.64 7.78
C ALA A 6 -0.78 18.34 7.67
N TYR A 7 -1.30 18.06 6.47
CA TYR A 7 -2.76 17.96 6.27
C TYR A 7 -3.37 16.63 6.75
N HIS A 8 -2.62 15.53 6.83
CA HIS A 8 -3.18 14.21 7.19
C HIS A 8 -3.29 13.94 8.70
N ALA A 9 -2.78 14.82 9.57
CA ALA A 9 -2.86 14.63 11.01
C ALA A 9 -4.26 14.90 11.61
N ALA A 10 -5.13 15.62 10.90
CA ALA A 10 -6.38 16.17 11.44
C ALA A 10 -7.64 15.29 11.29
N MET A 11 -7.62 14.17 10.56
CA MET A 11 -8.79 13.31 10.33
C MET A 11 -8.83 12.04 11.21
N ARG A 12 -8.23 12.09 12.41
CA ARG A 12 -8.07 10.94 13.32
C ARG A 12 -9.18 10.74 14.37
N ALA A 13 -10.33 11.44 14.30
CA ALA A 13 -11.23 11.55 15.45
C ALA A 13 -12.58 10.78 15.42
N GLU A 14 -13.14 10.34 14.28
CA GLU A 14 -14.45 9.68 14.28
C GLU A 14 -14.45 8.25 13.72
N CYS A 15 -14.10 7.29 14.57
CA CYS A 15 -14.62 5.92 14.45
C CYS A 15 -14.89 5.36 15.86
N ARG A 16 -15.94 5.85 16.52
CA ARG A 16 -16.45 5.26 17.77
C ARG A 16 -17.97 5.10 17.75
N GLY A 17 -18.41 3.84 17.70
CA GLY A 17 -19.69 3.37 18.26
C GLY A 17 -20.62 2.63 17.28
N PRO A 18 -21.62 1.87 17.77
CA PRO A 18 -21.67 1.09 19.01
C PRO A 18 -22.12 -0.37 18.78
N ALA A 19 -21.64 -1.29 19.64
CA ALA A 19 -22.28 -2.59 19.85
C ALA A 19 -23.54 -2.38 20.70
N ASN A 20 -24.71 -2.77 20.20
CA ASN A 20 -25.95 -2.75 20.98
C ASN A 20 -26.50 -4.18 21.17
N LEU A 21 -26.64 -4.51 22.46
CA LEU A 21 -27.39 -5.62 23.03
C LEU A 21 -28.90 -5.39 22.85
N ARG A 22 -29.69 -6.48 22.76
CA ARG A 22 -30.81 -6.83 23.68
C ARG A 22 -31.81 -7.78 23.03
N GLY A 23 -32.26 -8.77 23.80
CA GLY A 23 -33.53 -9.48 23.53
C GLY A 23 -33.63 -10.86 24.16
N SER A 24 -34.00 -10.93 25.45
CA SER A 24 -34.54 -12.15 26.07
C SER A 24 -36.05 -12.02 26.17
N VAL A 25 -36.81 -13.01 25.69
CA VAL A 25 -38.15 -13.32 26.24
C VAL A 25 -38.52 -14.80 26.05
N LEU A 26 -38.98 -15.39 27.14
CA LEU A 26 -39.60 -16.71 27.32
C LEU A 26 -40.95 -16.80 26.59
N GLY A 27 -41.30 -17.97 26.02
CA GLY A 27 -42.70 -18.29 25.69
C GLY A 27 -42.95 -19.44 24.71
N ALA A 28 -43.42 -20.57 25.27
CA ALA A 28 -44.36 -21.57 24.74
C ALA A 28 -44.11 -22.36 23.42
N VAL A 29 -44.32 -23.66 23.56
CA VAL A 29 -44.22 -24.80 22.62
C VAL A 29 -45.20 -24.72 21.43
N THR A 30 -44.66 -24.88 20.21
CA THR A 30 -45.37 -25.53 19.08
C THR A 30 -44.36 -26.25 18.19
N LEU A 31 -44.53 -27.57 18.08
CA LEU A 31 -43.66 -28.50 17.34
C LEU A 31 -43.95 -28.40 15.83
N ILE A 32 -43.16 -27.60 15.09
CA ILE A 32 -43.06 -27.67 13.63
C ILE A 32 -41.63 -28.07 13.31
N ALA A 33 -41.45 -29.31 12.84
CA ALA A 33 -40.17 -29.83 12.36
C ALA A 33 -39.83 -29.15 11.01
N ALA A 34 -39.37 -27.90 11.08
CA ALA A 34 -38.70 -27.24 9.98
C ALA A 34 -37.28 -27.81 9.89
N ILE A 35 -36.99 -28.53 8.82
CA ILE A 35 -35.63 -28.95 8.46
C ILE A 35 -34.85 -27.66 8.16
N CYS A 36 -34.23 -27.10 9.20
CA CYS A 36 -33.20 -26.09 9.04
C CYS A 36 -32.01 -26.78 8.38
N VAL A 37 -31.88 -26.60 7.06
CA VAL A 37 -30.62 -26.86 6.37
C VAL A 37 -29.59 -25.91 7.00
N PHE A 38 -28.82 -26.44 7.94
CA PHE A 38 -27.64 -25.76 8.46
C PHE A 38 -26.63 -25.69 7.31
N ALA A 39 -26.70 -24.62 6.53
CA ALA A 39 -25.60 -24.23 5.66
C ALA A 39 -24.45 -23.83 6.59
N SER A 40 -23.55 -24.77 6.85
CA SER A 40 -22.29 -24.49 7.52
C SER A 40 -21.59 -23.35 6.75
N PRO A 41 -21.16 -22.26 7.42
CA PRO A 41 -20.34 -21.27 6.75
C PRO A 41 -19.07 -21.99 6.26
N VAL A 42 -18.95 -22.14 4.94
CA VAL A 42 -17.69 -22.53 4.32
C VAL A 42 -16.70 -21.45 4.74
N PRO A 43 -15.59 -21.77 5.43
CA PRO A 43 -14.57 -20.77 5.71
C PRO A 43 -14.13 -20.22 4.35
N ALA A 44 -14.49 -18.98 4.07
CA ALA A 44 -13.87 -18.25 2.98
C ALA A 44 -12.40 -18.12 3.40
N ASP A 45 -11.51 -18.82 2.71
CA ASP A 45 -10.08 -18.61 2.85
C ASP A 45 -9.84 -17.11 2.66
N ALA A 46 -9.52 -16.44 3.76
CA ALA A 46 -9.28 -15.01 3.74
C ALA A 46 -8.03 -14.79 2.91
N LYS A 47 -8.19 -14.13 1.76
CA LYS A 47 -7.06 -13.70 0.93
C LYS A 47 -6.05 -12.98 1.84
N PRO A 48 -4.74 -13.22 1.69
CA PRO A 48 -3.76 -12.48 2.46
C PRO A 48 -3.92 -10.97 2.19
N PRO A 49 -3.51 -10.08 3.10
CA PRO A 49 -3.51 -8.66 2.79
C PRO A 49 -2.52 -8.36 1.63
N LEU A 50 -2.82 -7.37 0.79
CA LEU A 50 -1.99 -7.04 -0.39
C LEU A 50 -0.51 -6.78 -0.05
N ARG A 51 -0.21 -6.32 1.18
CA ARG A 51 1.16 -6.14 1.70
C ARG A 51 1.97 -7.44 1.80
N ASP A 52 1.30 -8.58 1.91
CA ASP A 52 1.93 -9.90 2.05
C ASP A 52 2.19 -10.54 0.67
N VAL A 53 1.58 -10.01 -0.39
CA VAL A 53 1.90 -10.36 -1.78
C VAL A 53 3.20 -9.65 -2.17
N LYS A 54 4.34 -10.28 -1.87
CA LYS A 54 5.68 -9.68 -2.02
C LYS A 54 5.95 -9.10 -3.40
N GLU A 55 5.45 -9.72 -4.47
CA GLU A 55 5.62 -9.21 -5.83
C GLU A 55 4.97 -7.84 -6.01
N ILE A 56 3.80 -7.59 -5.41
CA ILE A 56 3.10 -6.30 -5.46
C ILE A 56 3.74 -5.31 -4.48
N ASP A 57 3.99 -5.72 -3.24
CA ASP A 57 4.56 -4.83 -2.21
C ASP A 57 5.96 -4.33 -2.60
N ASN A 58 6.81 -5.22 -3.13
CA ASN A 58 8.17 -4.85 -3.51
C ASN A 58 8.18 -3.91 -4.72
N GLU A 59 7.33 -4.13 -5.71
CA GLU A 59 7.27 -3.30 -6.90
C GLU A 59 6.76 -1.88 -6.58
N LEU A 60 5.71 -1.78 -5.75
CA LEU A 60 5.24 -0.50 -5.21
C LEU A 60 6.34 0.21 -4.42
N TYR A 61 7.09 -0.54 -3.62
CA TYR A 61 8.22 -0.02 -2.87
C TYR A 61 9.32 0.55 -3.78
N TYR A 62 9.73 -0.17 -4.82
CA TYR A 62 10.78 0.31 -5.73
C TYR A 62 10.36 1.58 -6.47
N ILE A 63 9.11 1.65 -6.90
CA ILE A 63 8.54 2.84 -7.56
C ILE A 63 8.46 4.02 -6.59
N ALA A 64 8.07 3.79 -5.34
CA ALA A 64 8.04 4.83 -4.32
C ALA A 64 9.43 5.42 -4.04
N VAL A 65 10.46 4.57 -3.87
CA VAL A 65 11.84 5.04 -3.65
C VAL A 65 12.38 5.77 -4.88
N ALA A 66 12.14 5.25 -6.09
CA ALA A 66 12.55 5.92 -7.31
C ALA A 66 11.86 7.29 -7.47
N ASN A 67 10.58 7.38 -7.14
CA ASN A 67 9.85 8.64 -7.18
C ASN A 67 10.50 9.66 -6.22
N GLU A 68 10.75 9.27 -4.98
CA GLU A 68 11.38 10.14 -3.99
C GLU A 68 12.76 10.64 -4.45
N ILE A 69 13.61 9.75 -4.98
CA ILE A 69 14.91 10.13 -5.57
C ILE A 69 14.73 11.17 -6.68
N SER A 70 13.76 10.98 -7.58
CA SER A 70 13.54 11.90 -8.70
C SER A 70 12.90 13.23 -8.31
N GLU A 71 12.17 13.29 -7.20
CA GLU A 71 11.58 14.53 -6.70
C GLU A 71 12.62 15.41 -5.97
N VAL A 72 13.63 14.79 -5.34
CA VAL A 72 14.69 15.52 -4.63
C VAL A 72 15.91 15.81 -5.51
N CYS A 73 16.27 14.90 -6.42
CA CYS A 73 17.45 15.06 -7.27
C CYS A 73 17.13 15.80 -8.59
N PRO A 74 17.71 17.00 -8.84
CA PRO A 74 17.41 17.77 -10.06
C PRO A 74 18.00 17.16 -11.35
N SER A 75 19.04 16.33 -11.26
CA SER A 75 19.69 15.72 -12.43
C SER A 75 19.13 14.34 -12.81
N ILE A 76 18.11 13.84 -12.11
CA ILE A 76 17.49 12.53 -12.36
C ILE A 76 15.98 12.71 -12.51
N SER A 77 15.43 12.23 -13.63
CA SER A 77 13.98 12.14 -13.83
C SER A 77 13.47 10.73 -13.55
N GLY A 78 12.26 10.63 -12.99
CA GLY A 78 11.51 9.38 -12.95
C GLY A 78 10.93 9.00 -14.32
N ARG A 79 10.95 7.70 -14.65
CA ARG A 79 10.32 7.13 -15.84
C ARG A 79 8.82 6.95 -15.61
N ARG A 80 8.09 8.06 -15.47
CA ARG A 80 6.66 8.08 -15.08
C ARG A 80 5.78 7.16 -15.95
N LEU A 81 5.96 7.17 -17.27
CA LEU A 81 5.19 6.30 -18.18
C LEU A 81 5.41 4.81 -17.90
N LYS A 82 6.64 4.41 -17.56
CA LYS A 82 6.96 3.04 -17.17
C LYS A 82 6.29 2.67 -15.86
N ALA A 83 6.42 3.53 -14.84
CA ALA A 83 5.80 3.30 -13.54
C ALA A 83 4.27 3.16 -13.65
N ILE A 84 3.63 4.00 -14.47
CA ILE A 84 2.18 3.90 -14.75
C ILE A 84 1.84 2.55 -15.38
N GLY A 85 2.58 2.11 -16.41
CA GLY A 85 2.38 0.79 -17.02
C GLY A 85 2.45 -0.34 -16.00
N VAL A 86 3.48 -0.33 -15.16
CA VAL A 86 3.65 -1.32 -14.08
C VAL A 86 2.50 -1.26 -13.08
N MET A 87 1.99 -0.08 -12.72
CA MET A 87 0.82 0.01 -11.83
C MET A 87 -0.43 -0.67 -12.42
N TRP A 88 -0.66 -0.55 -13.72
CA TRP A 88 -1.75 -1.27 -14.39
C TRP A 88 -1.53 -2.78 -14.35
N ASP A 89 -0.30 -3.24 -14.56
CA ASP A 89 0.05 -4.66 -14.46
C ASP A 89 -0.12 -5.20 -13.03
N LEU A 90 0.28 -4.44 -12.01
CA LEU A 90 0.10 -4.82 -10.61
C LEU A 90 -1.38 -4.91 -10.24
N ARG A 91 -2.22 -3.96 -10.71
CA ARG A 91 -3.67 -4.03 -10.54
C ARG A 91 -4.25 -5.27 -11.21
N SER A 92 -3.83 -5.57 -12.44
CA SER A 92 -4.24 -6.77 -13.17
C SER A 92 -3.84 -8.05 -12.41
N LYS A 93 -2.62 -8.12 -11.89
CA LYS A 93 -2.14 -9.23 -11.06
C LYS A 93 -2.96 -9.39 -9.78
N ALA A 94 -3.23 -8.31 -9.05
CA ALA A 94 -4.10 -8.35 -7.88
C ALA A 94 -5.52 -8.84 -8.24
N ASN A 95 -6.09 -8.36 -9.34
CA ASN A 95 -7.39 -8.84 -9.81
C ASN A 95 -7.38 -10.34 -10.11
N LYS A 96 -6.32 -10.89 -10.71
CA LYS A 96 -6.15 -12.33 -10.94
C LYS A 96 -6.03 -13.15 -9.65
N LEU A 97 -5.55 -12.54 -8.56
CA LEU A 97 -5.50 -13.14 -7.23
C LEU A 97 -6.83 -13.03 -6.47
N GLY A 98 -7.88 -12.47 -7.10
CA GLY A 98 -9.22 -12.37 -6.51
C GLY A 98 -9.46 -11.13 -5.67
N TYR A 99 -8.55 -10.14 -5.68
CA TYR A 99 -8.83 -8.82 -5.11
C TYR A 99 -9.71 -8.02 -6.06
N SER A 100 -10.71 -7.34 -5.53
CA SER A 100 -11.52 -6.39 -6.29
C SER A 100 -10.82 -5.05 -6.41
N ASP A 101 -11.18 -4.27 -7.43
CA ASP A 101 -10.70 -2.90 -7.59
C ASP A 101 -10.96 -2.01 -6.36
N LYS A 102 -12.04 -2.28 -5.62
CA LYS A 102 -12.36 -1.57 -4.37
C LYS A 102 -11.38 -1.93 -3.26
N GLU A 103 -11.02 -3.20 -3.10
CA GLU A 103 -10.02 -3.65 -2.13
C GLU A 103 -8.63 -3.10 -2.47
N ILE A 104 -8.26 -3.12 -3.75
CA ILE A 104 -6.99 -2.55 -4.24
C ILE A 104 -6.94 -1.05 -3.96
N ARG A 105 -8.03 -0.33 -4.28
CA ARG A 105 -8.14 1.11 -4.00
C ARG A 105 -8.00 1.40 -2.50
N ALA A 106 -8.74 0.67 -1.67
CA ALA A 106 -8.67 0.84 -0.22
C ALA A 106 -7.25 0.61 0.32
N TYR A 107 -6.52 -0.34 -0.26
CA TYR A 107 -5.12 -0.59 0.09
C TYR A 107 -4.19 0.57 -0.30
N VAL A 108 -4.23 1.04 -1.56
CA VAL A 108 -3.34 2.12 -2.02
C VAL A 108 -3.70 3.49 -1.44
N GLU A 109 -4.96 3.71 -1.06
CA GLU A 109 -5.43 4.95 -0.43
C GLU A 109 -5.23 4.94 1.10
N SER A 110 -4.99 3.78 1.71
CA SER A 110 -4.78 3.63 3.15
C SER A 110 -3.58 4.43 3.66
N ASP A 111 -3.83 5.31 4.63
CA ASP A 111 -2.78 6.10 5.27
C ASP A 111 -1.77 5.24 6.02
N SER A 112 -2.23 4.18 6.69
CA SER A 112 -1.32 3.25 7.37
C SER A 112 -0.38 2.53 6.41
N GLU A 113 -0.83 2.20 5.19
CA GLU A 113 0.02 1.57 4.19
C GLU A 113 1.00 2.56 3.54
N LYS A 114 0.55 3.80 3.30
CA LYS A 114 1.44 4.86 2.83
C LYS A 114 2.52 5.17 3.86
N ASP A 115 2.17 5.26 5.14
CA ASP A 115 3.13 5.52 6.21
C ASP A 115 4.13 4.37 6.37
N ARG A 116 3.65 3.12 6.35
CA ARG A 116 4.54 1.94 6.33
C ARG A 116 5.50 1.98 5.13
N MET A 117 5.00 2.28 3.94
CA MET A 117 5.80 2.33 2.73
C MET A 117 6.85 3.46 2.79
N ARG A 118 6.47 4.62 3.34
CA ARG A 118 7.37 5.75 3.59
C ARG A 118 8.47 5.36 4.56
N SER A 119 8.14 4.78 5.72
CA SER A 119 9.15 4.33 6.69
C SER A 119 10.11 3.28 6.10
N LYS A 120 9.60 2.35 5.27
CA LYS A 120 10.42 1.37 4.55
C LYS A 120 11.40 2.07 3.58
N GLY A 121 10.93 3.07 2.85
CA GLY A 121 11.75 3.89 1.95
C GLY A 121 12.80 4.73 2.68
N GLU A 122 12.42 5.43 3.75
CA GLU A 122 13.33 6.24 4.57
C GLU A 122 14.43 5.39 5.19
N ALA A 123 14.10 4.19 5.68
CA ALA A 123 15.10 3.25 6.19
C ALA A 123 16.12 2.86 5.11
N TYR A 124 15.66 2.62 3.89
CA TYR A 124 16.54 2.33 2.76
C TYR A 124 17.46 3.51 2.40
N LEU A 125 16.89 4.71 2.32
CA LEU A 125 17.64 5.93 2.03
C LEU A 125 18.73 6.16 3.09
N ALA A 126 18.36 6.06 4.38
CA ALA A 126 19.29 6.21 5.49
C ALA A 126 20.41 5.16 5.48
N GLN A 127 20.08 3.88 5.21
CA GLN A 127 21.08 2.80 5.07
C GLN A 127 22.07 3.05 3.92
N ASN A 128 21.68 3.82 2.91
CA ASN A 128 22.52 4.19 1.79
C ASN A 128 23.20 5.57 1.96
N GLY A 129 23.16 6.15 3.16
CA GLY A 129 23.82 7.42 3.47
C GLY A 129 23.13 8.65 2.86
N VAL A 130 21.86 8.53 2.49
CA VAL A 130 21.08 9.65 1.97
C VAL A 130 20.56 10.53 3.10
N SER A 131 20.66 11.85 2.91
CA SER A 131 20.15 12.86 3.83
C SER A 131 19.31 13.90 3.09
N TYR A 132 18.13 14.20 3.64
CA TYR A 132 17.22 15.25 3.14
C TYR A 132 17.81 16.67 3.24
N ASP A 133 18.78 16.88 4.13
CA ASP A 133 19.49 18.16 4.24
C ASP A 133 20.54 18.34 3.15
N ASN A 134 20.88 17.26 2.43
CA ASN A 134 21.83 17.27 1.33
C ASN A 134 21.30 16.53 0.10
N PRO A 135 20.53 17.20 -0.79
CA PRO A 135 19.97 16.62 -2.01
C PRO A 135 20.97 15.94 -2.95
N THR A 136 22.26 16.31 -2.87
CA THR A 136 23.31 15.66 -3.69
C THR A 136 23.47 14.17 -3.34
N THR A 137 23.15 13.78 -2.11
CA THR A 137 23.19 12.37 -1.68
C THR A 137 22.12 11.52 -2.37
N PHE A 138 20.93 12.09 -2.64
CA PHE A 138 19.89 11.42 -3.44
C PHE A 138 20.36 11.21 -4.88
N CYS A 139 21.01 12.20 -5.47
CA CYS A 139 21.56 12.08 -6.82
C CYS A 139 22.63 10.99 -6.91
N ALA A 140 23.55 10.94 -5.95
CA ALA A 140 24.60 9.92 -5.92
C ALA A 140 24.01 8.51 -5.76
N LEU A 141 23.01 8.32 -4.90
CA LEU A 141 22.30 7.05 -4.81
C LEU A 141 21.59 6.72 -6.14
N GLY A 142 20.81 7.67 -6.68
CA GLY A 142 20.07 7.46 -7.92
C GLY A 142 20.95 7.08 -9.10
N GLN A 143 22.14 7.68 -9.23
CA GLN A 143 23.14 7.28 -10.23
C GLN A 143 23.59 5.83 -10.05
N LYS A 144 23.95 5.43 -8.82
CA LYS A 144 24.31 4.05 -8.51
C LYS A 144 23.19 3.05 -8.82
N GLU A 145 21.93 3.42 -8.53
CA GLU A 145 20.77 2.60 -8.88
C GLU A 145 20.63 2.39 -10.39
N ILE A 146 20.78 3.47 -11.17
CA ILE A 146 20.72 3.43 -12.64
C ILE A 146 21.86 2.57 -13.19
N GLU A 147 23.09 2.80 -12.75
CA GLU A 147 24.30 2.10 -13.22
C GLU A 147 24.21 0.59 -13.01
N ARG A 148 23.70 0.16 -11.85
CA ARG A 148 23.54 -1.27 -11.52
C ARG A 148 22.26 -1.90 -12.10
N ASN A 149 21.46 -1.12 -12.83
CA ASN A 149 20.16 -1.54 -13.37
C ASN A 149 19.27 -2.23 -12.31
N SER A 150 19.22 -1.65 -11.11
CA SER A 150 18.47 -2.23 -10.00
C SER A 150 16.96 -2.13 -10.21
N ALA A 151 16.20 -2.81 -9.35
CA ALA A 151 14.75 -2.68 -9.33
C ALA A 151 14.26 -1.23 -9.06
N ILE A 152 15.07 -0.37 -8.42
CA ILE A 152 14.79 1.06 -8.29
C ILE A 152 15.27 1.82 -9.54
N GLY A 153 16.48 1.52 -10.01
CA GLY A 153 17.14 2.20 -11.13
C GLY A 153 16.40 2.07 -12.45
N VAL A 154 15.68 0.96 -12.66
CA VAL A 154 14.82 0.77 -13.84
C VAL A 154 13.70 1.81 -13.98
N TYR A 155 13.38 2.55 -12.91
CA TYR A 155 12.42 3.65 -12.87
C TYR A 155 13.07 5.03 -12.95
N LEU A 156 14.39 5.12 -13.03
CA LEU A 156 15.15 6.37 -13.05
C LEU A 156 15.81 6.60 -14.41
N ARG A 157 16.10 7.86 -14.73
CA ARG A 157 16.87 8.28 -15.91
C ARG A 157 17.68 9.53 -15.56
N ALA A 158 18.98 9.52 -15.86
CA ALA A 158 19.81 10.71 -15.79
C ALA A 158 19.42 11.71 -16.90
N ASN A 159 19.45 13.01 -16.57
CA ASN A 159 19.16 14.12 -17.47
C ASN A 159 20.44 14.77 -17.99
#